data_AF-A0A0S2VZH7-F1
#
_entry.id   AF-A0A0S2VZH7-F1
#
_cell.length_a   1.000
_cell.length_b   1.000
_cell.length_c   1.000
_cell.angle_alpha   90.00
_cell.angle_beta   90.00
_cell.angle_gamma   90.00
#
_symmetry.space_group_name_H-M   'P 1'
#
loop_
_entity.id
_entity.type
_entity.pdbx_description
1 polymer ?
#
loop_
_entity_poly.entity_id
_entity_poly.type
_entity_poly.pdbx_seq_one_letter_code
_entity_poly.pdbx_strand_id
1 'polypeptide(L)' 'MAGSYFVPVVGQVYQNRNGQRYLCQAVEDRGRRGDTCARMRRISDGWTLWAHGPIRYEDDTIEWNYSTGGCWCE' A
#
# COMPACT_ATOMS: atom_id res chain seq x y z
N MET A 1 -3.71 11.39 -14.65
CA MET A 1 -4.35 10.07 -14.50
C MET A 1 -5.15 10.10 -13.21
N ALA A 2 -6.44 9.79 -13.28
CA ALA A 2 -7.28 9.77 -12.08
C ALA A 2 -6.99 8.49 -11.28
N GLY A 3 -6.64 8.64 -10.01
CA GLY A 3 -6.53 7.51 -9.08
C GLY A 3 -7.80 7.40 -8.24
N SER A 4 -8.18 6.19 -7.85
CA SER A 4 -9.30 5.96 -6.93
C SER A 4 -8.81 5.26 -5.68
N TYR A 5 -9.31 5.69 -4.53
CA TYR A 5 -9.05 4.98 -3.28
C TYR A 5 -9.59 3.55 -3.35
N PHE A 6 -8.81 2.62 -2.84
CA PHE A 6 -9.18 1.21 -2.82
C PHE A 6 -8.70 0.55 -1.54
N VAL A 7 -9.28 -0.61 -1.25
CA VAL A 7 -8.88 -1.45 -0.12
C VAL A 7 -7.94 -2.52 -0.69
N PRO A 8 -6.64 -2.54 -0.31
CA PRO A 8 -5.73 -3.59 -0.71
C PRO A 8 -6.20 -4.96 -0.21
N VAL A 9 -5.71 -6.02 -0.84
CA VAL A 9 -6.02 -7.40 -0.48
C VAL A 9 -4.78 -8.01 0.17
N VAL A 10 -4.94 -8.56 1.37
CA VAL A 10 -3.85 -9.25 2.08
C VAL A 10 -3.36 -10.42 1.23
N GLY A 11 -2.04 -10.55 1.10
CA GLY A 11 -1.38 -11.55 0.26
C GLY A 11 -1.13 -11.10 -1.18
N GLN A 12 -1.74 -9.99 -1.63
CA GLN A 12 -1.54 -9.46 -2.97
C GLN A 12 -0.29 -8.57 -3.04
N VAL A 13 0.44 -8.72 -4.15
CA VAL A 13 1.57 -7.83 -4.48
C VAL A 13 1.08 -6.73 -5.41
N TYR A 14 1.53 -5.50 -5.12
CA TYR A 14 1.21 -4.30 -5.88
C TYR A 14 2.47 -3.60 -6.38
N GLN A 15 2.40 -3.08 -7.61
CA GLN A 15 3.43 -2.21 -8.18
C GLN A 15 3.17 -0.78 -7.72
N ASN A 16 4.07 -0.20 -6.94
CA ASN A 16 4.00 1.22 -6.61
C ASN A 16 4.63 2.05 -7.74
N ARG A 17 4.12 3.26 -7.96
CA ARG A 17 4.65 4.24 -8.93
C ARG A 17 6.12 4.61 -8.73
N ASN A 18 6.65 4.44 -7.52
CA ASN A 18 8.09 4.58 -7.26
C ASN A 18 8.96 3.44 -7.83
N GLY A 19 8.39 2.53 -8.61
CA GLY A 19 9.08 1.40 -9.23
C GLY A 19 9.25 0.18 -8.32
N GLN A 20 8.92 0.27 -7.03
CA GLN A 20 9.04 -0.84 -6.09
C GLN A 20 7.76 -1.67 -6.01
N ARG A 21 7.91 -2.96 -5.66
CA ARG A 21 6.80 -3.89 -5.42
C ARG A 21 6.60 -4.13 -3.94
N TYR A 22 5.35 -4.13 -3.49
CA TYR A 22 4.98 -4.32 -2.10
C TYR A 22 3.94 -5.42 -1.95
N LEU A 23 4.17 -6.32 -1.00
CA LEU A 23 3.19 -7.29 -0.51
C LEU A 23 2.31 -6.63 0.55
N CYS A 24 1.00 -6.69 0.37
CA CYS A 24 0.07 -6.31 1.43
C CYS A 24 0.00 -7.43 2.48
N GLN A 25 0.35 -7.12 3.72
CA GLN A 25 0.38 -8.06 4.84
C GLN A 25 -0.82 -7.92 5.78
N ALA A 26 -1.38 -6.72 5.90
CA ALA A 26 -2.54 -6.43 6.73
C ALA A 26 -3.29 -5.21 6.20
N VAL A 27 -4.58 -5.11 6.53
CA VAL A 27 -5.44 -3.98 6.16
C VAL A 27 -6.31 -3.61 7.35
N GLU A 28 -6.35 -2.32 7.67
CA GLU A 28 -7.31 -1.71 8.57
C GLU A 28 -8.31 -0.90 7.74
N ASP A 29 -9.47 -1.49 7.46
CA ASP A 29 -10.57 -0.77 6.82
C ASP A 29 -11.31 0.06 7.87
N ARG A 30 -11.30 1.39 7.72
CA ARG A 30 -11.95 2.34 8.63
C ARG A 30 -13.31 2.84 8.11
N GLY A 31 -13.95 2.09 7.20
CA GLY A 31 -15.27 2.40 6.64
C GLY A 31 -15.27 3.43 5.50
N ARG A 32 -14.22 4.23 5.36
CA ARG A 32 -13.97 5.09 4.18
C ARG A 32 -12.66 4.69 3.54
N ARG A 33 -12.67 4.48 2.22
CA ARG A 33 -11.47 4.04 1.47
C ARG A 33 -10.27 4.99 1.59
N GLY A 34 -10.52 6.29 1.77
CA GLY A 34 -9.45 7.28 2.00
C GLY A 34 -8.80 7.18 3.38
N ASP A 35 -9.48 6.56 4.35
CA ASP A 35 -9.00 6.35 5.72
C ASP A 35 -8.45 4.93 5.93
N THR A 36 -8.52 4.07 4.91
CA THR A 36 -7.96 2.72 4.93
C THR A 36 -6.44 2.79 5.13
N CYS A 37 -5.93 1.96 6.03
CA CYS A 37 -4.49 1.79 6.25
C CYS A 37 -4.10 0.37 5.85
N ALA A 38 -2.93 0.19 5.23
CA ALA A 38 -2.46 -1.14 4.85
C ALA A 38 -0.98 -1.32 5.20
N ARG A 39 -0.64 -2.46 5.80
CA ARG A 39 0.75 -2.84 6.07
C ARG A 39 1.36 -3.40 4.80
N MET A 40 2.39 -2.73 4.30
CA MET A 40 3.03 -3.02 3.01
C MET A 40 4.49 -3.38 3.25
N ARG A 41 4.90 -4.57 2.79
CA ARG A 41 6.30 -5.02 2.82
C ARG A 41 6.91 -4.96 1.43
N ARG A 42 7.96 -4.17 1.26
CA ARG A 42 8.71 -4.10 0.02
C ARG A 42 9.42 -5.44 -0.23
N ILE A 43 9.28 -5.95 -1.44
CA ILE A 43 9.82 -7.27 -1.79
C ILE A 43 11.35 -7.28 -1.90
N SER A 44 11.95 -6.16 -2.31
CA SER A 44 13.39 -6.09 -2.60
C SER A 44 14.28 -6.23 -1.37
N ASP A 45 13.87 -5.67 -0.24
CA ASP A 45 14.70 -5.51 0.97
C ASP A 45 13.94 -5.83 2.27
N GLY A 46 12.65 -6.18 2.17
CA GLY A 46 11.81 -6.48 3.35
C GLY A 46 11.36 -5.25 4.14
N TRP A 47 11.66 -4.01 3.70
CA TRP A 47 11.20 -2.80 4.36
C TRP A 47 9.68 -2.78 4.47
N THR A 48 9.17 -2.65 5.68
CA THR A 48 7.74 -2.72 6.00
C THR A 48 7.25 -1.39 6.55
N LEU A 49 6.08 -0.95 6.11
CA LEU A 49 5.46 0.32 6.53
C LEU A 49 3.94 0.19 6.59
N TRP A 50 3.29 1.16 7.23
CA TRP A 50 1.86 1.40 7.11
C TRP A 50 1.60 2.49 6.07
N ALA A 51 0.91 2.13 4.99
CA ALA A 51 0.47 3.01 3.91
C ALA A 51 -0.94 3.53 4.19
N HIS A 52 -1.11 4.85 4.20
CA HIS A 52 -2.37 5.53 4.52
C HIS A 52 -3.08 6.02 3.27
N GLY A 53 -4.35 5.66 3.10
CA GLY A 53 -5.17 5.98 1.93
C GLY A 53 -4.59 5.40 0.63
N PRO A 54 -4.57 4.07 0.43
CA PRO A 54 -4.11 3.47 -0.82
C PRO A 54 -4.95 3.91 -2.03
N ILE A 55 -4.27 4.33 -3.09
CA ILE A 55 -4.85 4.78 -4.35
C ILE A 55 -4.38 3.84 -5.45
N ARG A 56 -5.29 3.40 -6.32
CA ARG A 56 -4.96 2.65 -7.55
C ARG A 56 -5.28 3.51 -8.76
N TYR A 57 -4.39 3.48 -9.75
CA TYR A 57 -4.55 4.17 -11.02
C TYR A 57 -4.97 3.20 -12.13
N GLU A 58 -5.32 3.75 -13.30
CA GLU A 58 -5.76 3.00 -14.48
C GLU A 58 -4.67 2.07 -15.05
N ASP A 59 -3.39 2.38 -14.80
CA ASP A 59 -2.22 1.58 -15.18
C ASP A 59 -1.91 0.45 -14.17
N ASP A 60 -2.83 0.18 -13.24
CA ASP A 60 -2.70 -0.77 -12.13
C ASP A 60 -1.58 -0.49 -11.13
N THR A 61 -0.87 0.62 -11.27
CA THR A 61 0.06 1.07 -10.24
C THR A 61 -0.70 1.63 -9.04
N ILE A 62 -0.04 1.60 -7.90
CA ILE A 62 -0.57 2.14 -6.65
C ILE A 62 0.30 3.27 -6.11
N GLU A 63 -0.32 4.09 -5.28
CA GLU A 63 0.32 5.08 -4.41
C GLU A 63 -0.46 5.13 -3.08
N TRP A 64 -0.02 5.95 -2.15
CA TRP A 64 -0.71 6.26 -0.91
C TRP A 64 -0.34 7.68 -0.47
N ASN A 65 -1.18 8.28 0.38
CA ASN A 65 -1.01 9.68 0.79
C ASN A 65 0.28 9.90 1.58
N TYR A 66 0.55 9.03 2.55
CA TYR A 66 1.76 9.04 3.37
C TYR A 66 1.99 7.67 4.01
N SER A 67 3.17 7.49 4.62
CA SER A 67 3.54 6.24 5.30
C SER A 67 4.05 6.49 6.72
N THR A 68 3.84 5.53 7.61
CA THR A 68 4.27 5.58 9.03
C THR A 68 4.83 4.23 9.48
N GLY A 69 5.56 4.21 10.61
CA GLY A 69 6.03 2.96 11.23
C GLY A 69 7.00 2.14 10.37
N GLY A 70 7.77 2.83 9.52
CA GLY A 70 8.74 2.18 8.63
C GLY A 70 9.84 1.46 9.40
N CYS A 71 10.05 0.19 9.10
CA CYS A 71 11.08 -0.64 9.72
C CYS A 71 11.44 -1.84 8.84
N TRP A 72 12.63 -2.42 9.06
CA TRP A 72 12.91 -3.79 8.62
C TRP A 72 12.33 -4.72 9.69
N CYS A 73 11.24 -5.41 9.37
CA CYS A 73 10.74 -6.50 10.20
C CYS A 73 11.51 -7.77 9.83
N GLU A 74 12.17 -8.37 10.81
CA GLU A 74 12.75 -9.73 10.72
C GLU A 74 11.65 -10.79 10.64
#